data_AF-A0A3B1JW74-F1
#
_entry.id   AF-A0A3B1JW74-F1
#
_cell.length_a   1.000
_cell.length_b   1.000
_cell.length_c   1.000
_cell.angle_alpha   90.00
_cell.angle_beta   90.00
_cell.angle_gamma   90.00
#
_symmetry.space_group_name_H-M   'P 1'
#
loop_
_entity.id
_entity.type
_entity.pdbx_description
1 polymer ?
#
loop_
_entity_poly.entity_id
_entity_poly.type
_entity_poly.pdbx_seq_one_letter_code
_entity_poly.pdbx_strand_id
1 'polypeptide(L)'
;MLRFLPLKLGRLYRCLKLLLVLGLSVVLLMNTHTLFASFQKNELTDRRFVNLNKCPACFGTSWCRKFMNGQVSFETWGRLRFLDMFNVKNVFFAQYGEPREGTRRIVLKRLGSNQELADIDQKICKRAMYKTEFARLNGDVRLLTPDVVEGWSDLVHCPSQRLLDRIVRRYAETKDSGSFLLKNLKDTERMQLLMTLAFNPEPLVLQSFPSDEGWPFAKYLGACGRMVAVNYVGEELWSFYNAPWEKRVDLAKQLMDIAEQLTNNDFDFALYLLDVSFDNFAVGPRDGKVIVVDAENVVVADKRLIKQSERSFLLYLRSVRFA
;
A
#
# COMPACT_ATOMS: atom_id res chain seq x y z
N MET A 1 -35.84 -39.22 -44.95
CA MET A 1 -35.40 -39.97 -43.74
C MET A 1 -34.55 -39.04 -42.88
N LEU A 2 -35.19 -38.14 -42.11
CA LEU A 2 -35.16 -38.06 -40.63
C LEU A 2 -33.82 -38.49 -39.98
N ARG A 3 -32.99 -37.53 -39.55
CA ARG A 3 -33.05 -36.84 -38.23
C ARG A 3 -32.88 -37.79 -37.03
N PHE A 4 -31.67 -38.28 -36.78
CA PHE A 4 -31.34 -38.98 -35.52
C PHE A 4 -29.91 -38.72 -35.05
N LEU A 5 -29.53 -37.47 -34.79
CA LEU A 5 -28.29 -37.17 -34.05
C LEU A 5 -28.24 -35.94 -33.11
N PRO A 6 -29.33 -35.21 -32.77
CA PRO A 6 -29.23 -34.12 -31.78
C PRO A 6 -29.57 -34.55 -30.34
N LEU A 7 -30.26 -35.69 -30.14
CA LEU A 7 -30.83 -36.05 -28.83
C LEU A 7 -29.81 -36.57 -27.80
N LYS A 8 -28.72 -37.22 -28.23
CA LYS A 8 -27.70 -37.76 -27.30
C LYS A 8 -26.80 -36.67 -26.72
N LEU A 9 -26.40 -35.69 -27.54
CA LEU A 9 -25.57 -34.55 -27.09
C LEU A 9 -26.31 -33.68 -26.07
N GLY A 10 -27.59 -33.41 -26.30
CA GLY A 10 -28.43 -32.64 -25.38
C GLY A 10 -28.78 -33.34 -24.06
N ARG A 11 -28.72 -34.68 -24.01
CA ARG A 11 -28.83 -35.43 -22.74
C ARG A 11 -27.53 -35.41 -21.96
N LEU A 12 -26.39 -35.57 -22.64
CA LEU A 12 -25.07 -35.50 -22.02
C LEU A 12 -24.81 -34.11 -21.41
N TYR A 13 -25.15 -33.04 -22.14
CA TYR A 13 -25.06 -31.66 -21.66
C TYR A 13 -25.96 -31.40 -20.44
N ARG A 14 -27.17 -31.98 -20.41
CA ARG A 14 -28.07 -31.88 -19.26
C ARG A 14 -27.55 -32.64 -18.03
N CYS A 15 -27.01 -33.84 -18.22
CA CYS A 15 -26.36 -34.59 -17.14
C CYS A 15 -25.13 -33.86 -16.61
N LEU A 16 -24.30 -33.28 -17.48
CA LEU A 16 -23.13 -32.51 -17.07
C LEU A 16 -23.54 -31.25 -16.30
N LYS A 17 -24.57 -30.51 -16.77
CA LYS A 17 -25.15 -29.39 -16.03
C LYS A 17 -25.68 -29.81 -14.65
N LEU A 18 -26.40 -30.93 -14.58
CA LEU A 18 -26.93 -31.46 -13.32
C LEU A 18 -25.82 -31.86 -12.35
N LEU A 19 -24.78 -32.53 -12.83
CA LEU A 19 -23.61 -32.89 -12.02
C LEU A 19 -22.85 -31.65 -11.54
N LEU A 20 -22.75 -30.61 -12.36
CA LEU A 20 -22.08 -29.35 -12.01
C LEU A 20 -22.91 -28.56 -10.98
N VAL A 21 -24.24 -28.54 -11.12
CA VAL A 21 -25.17 -27.95 -10.14
C VAL A 21 -25.15 -28.75 -8.83
N LEU A 22 -25.17 -30.08 -8.90
CA LEU A 22 -25.06 -30.95 -7.74
C LEU A 22 -23.71 -30.73 -7.04
N GLY A 23 -22.61 -30.70 -7.79
CA GLY A 23 -21.28 -30.38 -7.28
C GLY A 23 -21.22 -29.02 -6.59
N LEU A 24 -21.73 -27.96 -7.24
CA LEU A 24 -21.84 -26.62 -6.66
C LEU A 24 -22.70 -26.62 -5.38
N SER A 25 -23.83 -27.35 -5.38
CA SER A 25 -24.71 -27.42 -4.22
C SER A 25 -24.10 -28.18 -3.04
N VAL A 26 -23.33 -29.25 -3.30
CA VAL A 26 -22.58 -29.97 -2.26
C VAL A 26 -21.48 -29.08 -1.71
N VAL A 27 -20.72 -28.37 -2.55
CA VAL A 27 -19.70 -27.41 -2.12
C VAL A 27 -20.32 -26.27 -1.29
N LEU A 28 -21.46 -25.73 -1.70
CA LEU A 28 -22.20 -24.72 -0.94
C LEU A 28 -22.66 -25.27 0.40
N LEU A 29 -23.28 -26.46 0.43
CA LEU A 29 -23.77 -27.11 1.65
C LEU A 29 -22.63 -27.40 2.64
N MET A 30 -21.51 -27.93 2.17
CA MET A 30 -20.34 -28.19 3.02
C MET A 30 -19.70 -26.90 3.55
N ASN A 31 -19.83 -25.79 2.85
CA ASN A 31 -19.32 -24.48 3.26
C ASN A 31 -20.41 -23.57 3.88
N THR A 32 -21.62 -24.05 4.15
CA THR A 32 -22.69 -23.21 4.72
C THR A 32 -22.27 -22.60 6.05
N HIS A 33 -21.65 -23.38 6.94
CA HIS A 33 -21.17 -22.88 8.23
C HIS A 33 -20.04 -21.84 8.10
N THR A 34 -19.10 -22.04 7.17
CA THR A 34 -18.00 -21.10 6.93
C THR A 34 -18.51 -19.82 6.26
N LEU A 35 -19.44 -19.93 5.31
CA LEU A 35 -20.11 -18.79 4.67
C LEU A 35 -20.94 -17.99 5.66
N PHE A 36 -21.81 -18.62 6.46
CA PHE A 36 -22.61 -17.94 7.47
C PHE A 36 -21.74 -17.26 8.54
N ALA A 37 -20.69 -17.94 9.02
CA ALA A 37 -19.76 -17.35 9.98
C ALA A 37 -19.04 -16.12 9.42
N SER A 38 -18.67 -16.13 8.14
CA SER A 38 -17.99 -15.01 7.49
C SER A 38 -18.89 -13.78 7.31
N PHE A 39 -20.21 -13.96 7.19
CA PHE A 39 -21.16 -12.84 7.20
C PHE A 39 -21.52 -12.34 8.60
N GLN A 40 -21.44 -13.19 9.63
CA GLN A 40 -21.80 -12.83 11.01
C GLN A 40 -20.63 -12.22 11.80
N LYS A 41 -19.38 -12.63 11.54
CA LYS A 41 -18.20 -12.18 12.29
C LYS A 41 -17.38 -11.19 11.46
N ASN A 42 -17.08 -10.03 12.03
CA ASN A 42 -16.12 -9.11 11.44
C ASN A 42 -14.68 -9.55 11.74
N GLU A 43 -14.04 -10.26 10.81
CA GLU A 43 -12.67 -10.77 10.97
C GLU A 43 -11.62 -9.66 11.22
N LEU A 44 -11.88 -8.42 10.81
CA LEU A 44 -10.98 -7.28 11.05
C LEU A 44 -10.84 -6.93 12.53
N THR A 45 -11.77 -7.40 13.38
CA THR A 45 -11.67 -7.29 14.85
C THR A 45 -10.68 -8.31 15.44
N ASP A 46 -10.29 -9.33 14.70
CA ASP A 46 -9.39 -10.37 15.19
C ASP A 46 -7.93 -9.94 15.05
N ARG A 47 -7.22 -9.91 16.18
CA ARG A 47 -5.79 -9.55 16.26
C ARG A 47 -4.91 -10.44 15.38
N ARG A 48 -5.26 -11.72 15.22
CA ARG A 48 -4.50 -12.66 14.38
C ARG A 48 -4.73 -12.38 12.91
N PHE A 49 -5.95 -12.00 12.54
CA PHE A 49 -6.27 -11.70 11.16
C PHE A 49 -5.45 -10.51 10.65
N VAL A 50 -5.44 -9.40 11.38
CA VAL A 50 -4.63 -8.21 11.03
C VAL A 50 -3.13 -8.37 11.32
N ASN A 51 -2.68 -9.55 11.79
CA ASN A 51 -1.31 -9.84 12.18
C ASN A 51 -0.74 -8.88 13.24
N LEU A 52 -1.57 -8.41 14.18
CA LEU A 52 -1.13 -7.55 15.28
C LEU A 52 -0.16 -8.27 16.23
N ASN A 53 -0.27 -9.61 16.32
CA ASN A 53 0.66 -10.45 17.07
C ASN A 53 2.07 -10.52 16.46
N LYS A 54 2.28 -9.99 15.25
CA LYS A 54 3.60 -9.92 14.59
C LYS A 54 4.34 -8.62 14.90
N CYS A 55 3.71 -7.65 15.57
CA CYS A 55 4.40 -6.45 16.02
C CYS A 55 5.52 -6.81 17.04
N PRO A 56 6.67 -6.09 17.04
CA PRO A 56 6.91 -4.82 16.32
C PRO A 56 7.29 -4.96 14.83
N ALA A 57 7.39 -6.18 14.28
CA ALA A 57 7.60 -6.40 12.85
C ALA A 57 6.28 -6.25 12.06
N CYS A 58 5.73 -5.03 12.08
CA CYS A 58 4.44 -4.67 11.51
C CYS A 58 4.45 -3.22 10.99
N PHE A 59 3.41 -2.79 10.28
CA PHE A 59 3.36 -1.46 9.64
C PHE A 59 2.88 -0.35 10.58
N GLY A 60 2.17 -0.70 11.66
CA GLY A 60 1.73 0.29 12.64
C GLY A 60 0.60 -0.16 13.55
N THR A 61 0.15 0.74 14.41
CA THR A 61 -0.89 0.49 15.42
C THR A 61 -1.86 1.66 15.64
N SER A 62 -1.70 2.77 14.91
CA SER A 62 -2.49 4.01 15.05
C SER A 62 -4.00 3.78 14.93
N TRP A 63 -4.41 2.81 14.11
CA TRP A 63 -5.81 2.50 13.83
C TRP A 63 -6.32 1.26 14.55
N CYS A 64 -5.50 0.55 15.34
CA CYS A 64 -5.93 -0.70 15.96
C CYS A 64 -7.19 -0.55 16.82
N ARG A 65 -7.37 0.57 17.53
CA ARG A 65 -8.61 0.79 18.30
C ARG A 65 -9.86 0.80 17.41
N LYS A 66 -9.78 1.39 16.21
CA LYS A 66 -10.90 1.45 15.26
C LYS A 66 -11.24 0.06 14.71
N PHE A 67 -10.22 -0.75 14.41
CA PHE A 67 -10.40 -2.15 14.00
C PHE A 67 -11.03 -2.99 15.11
N MET A 68 -10.46 -2.96 16.33
CA MET A 68 -10.93 -3.78 17.45
C MET A 68 -12.34 -3.40 17.93
N ASN A 69 -12.73 -2.13 17.77
CA ASN A 69 -14.08 -1.66 18.07
C ASN A 69 -15.11 -2.01 16.97
N GLY A 70 -14.70 -2.69 15.90
CA GLY A 70 -15.59 -3.05 14.79
C GLY A 70 -16.03 -1.88 13.92
N GLN A 71 -15.34 -0.73 13.99
CA GLN A 71 -15.65 0.45 13.16
C GLN A 71 -15.23 0.27 11.70
N VAL A 72 -14.33 -0.67 11.43
CA VAL A 72 -13.90 -1.06 10.09
C VAL A 72 -14.46 -2.44 9.78
N SER A 73 -15.15 -2.59 8.65
CA SER A 73 -15.73 -3.88 8.22
C SER A 73 -15.58 -4.08 6.71
N PHE A 74 -15.45 -5.32 6.24
CA PHE A 74 -15.38 -5.59 4.81
C PHE A 74 -16.67 -5.22 4.08
N GLU A 75 -16.53 -4.74 2.84
CA GLU A 75 -17.63 -4.56 1.91
C GLU A 75 -18.19 -5.93 1.49
N THR A 76 -19.47 -6.00 1.11
CA THR A 76 -20.27 -7.23 0.98
C THR A 76 -19.56 -8.40 0.29
N TRP A 77 -18.89 -8.15 -0.84
CA TRP A 77 -18.14 -9.19 -1.57
C TRP A 77 -16.78 -9.51 -0.94
N GLY A 78 -16.13 -8.54 -0.30
CA GLY A 78 -14.90 -8.74 0.47
C GLY A 78 -15.09 -9.56 1.75
N ARG A 79 -16.35 -9.85 2.14
CA ARG A 79 -16.67 -10.84 3.18
C ARG A 79 -16.56 -12.28 2.67
N LEU A 80 -16.60 -12.51 1.36
CA LEU A 80 -16.49 -13.85 0.79
C LEU A 80 -15.03 -14.28 0.66
N ARG A 81 -14.49 -14.90 1.72
CA ARG A 81 -13.07 -15.32 1.82
C ARG A 81 -12.55 -16.19 0.68
N PHE A 82 -13.42 -16.95 0.01
CA PHE A 82 -12.96 -17.78 -1.12
C PHE A 82 -12.48 -16.95 -2.32
N LEU A 83 -12.91 -15.69 -2.44
CA LEU A 83 -12.45 -14.78 -3.49
C LEU A 83 -11.02 -14.26 -3.24
N ASP A 84 -10.48 -14.46 -2.03
CA ASP A 84 -9.09 -14.07 -1.70
C ASP A 84 -8.05 -14.83 -2.52
N MET A 85 -8.41 -15.98 -3.11
CA MET A 85 -7.50 -16.71 -4.00
C MET A 85 -7.13 -15.92 -5.26
N PHE A 86 -7.95 -14.94 -5.66
CA PHE A 86 -7.69 -14.04 -6.77
C PHE A 86 -7.03 -12.73 -6.32
N ASN A 87 -6.86 -12.53 -5.02
CA ASN A 87 -6.31 -11.32 -4.42
C ASN A 87 -4.80 -11.44 -4.15
N VAL A 88 -4.01 -11.51 -5.22
CA VAL A 88 -2.55 -11.78 -5.12
C VAL A 88 -1.81 -10.69 -4.34
N LYS A 89 -2.22 -9.42 -4.49
CA LYS A 89 -1.65 -8.27 -3.75
C LYS A 89 -2.25 -8.05 -2.34
N ASN A 90 -3.21 -8.88 -1.91
CA ASN A 90 -3.89 -8.74 -0.61
C ASN A 90 -4.49 -7.35 -0.35
N VAL A 91 -5.29 -6.85 -1.30
CA VAL A 91 -6.03 -5.58 -1.24
C VAL A 91 -7.51 -5.86 -0.98
N PHE A 92 -8.11 -5.23 0.04
CA PHE A 92 -9.48 -5.47 0.45
C PHE A 92 -10.29 -4.19 0.52
N PHE A 93 -11.47 -4.18 -0.10
CA PHE A 93 -12.41 -3.07 0.04
C PHE A 93 -13.19 -3.18 1.34
N ALA A 94 -13.24 -2.07 2.08
CA ALA A 94 -13.86 -2.00 3.39
C ALA A 94 -14.63 -0.70 3.58
N GLN A 95 -15.42 -0.68 4.65
CA GLN A 95 -16.19 0.46 5.10
C GLN A 95 -15.73 0.84 6.50
N TYR A 96 -15.56 2.15 6.71
CA TYR A 96 -15.25 2.74 7.99
C TYR A 96 -16.42 3.61 8.45
N GLY A 97 -17.02 3.24 9.57
CA GLY A 97 -18.08 4.00 10.23
C GLY A 97 -17.49 4.96 11.26
N GLU A 98 -17.54 6.26 10.96
CA GLU A 98 -17.25 7.31 11.95
C GLU A 98 -18.56 7.64 12.69
N PRO A 99 -18.60 7.63 14.04
CA PRO A 99 -19.84 7.88 14.78
C PRO A 99 -20.54 9.21 14.47
N ARG A 100 -19.84 10.18 13.89
CA ARG A 100 -20.36 11.53 13.59
C ARG A 100 -20.41 11.88 12.09
N GLU A 101 -19.64 11.22 11.25
CA GLU A 101 -19.48 11.58 9.82
C GLU A 101 -20.08 10.53 8.88
N GLY A 102 -20.67 9.47 9.42
CA GLY A 102 -21.27 8.39 8.65
C GLY A 102 -20.24 7.36 8.18
N THR A 103 -20.62 6.57 7.18
CA THR A 103 -19.79 5.47 6.65
C THR A 103 -19.07 5.92 5.39
N ARG A 104 -17.76 5.72 5.34
CA ARG A 104 -16.93 5.95 4.15
C ARG A 104 -16.25 4.68 3.68
N ARG A 105 -16.06 4.55 2.36
CA ARG A 105 -15.30 3.44 1.78
C ARG A 105 -13.80 3.68 1.98
N ILE A 106 -13.08 2.62 2.28
CA ILE A 106 -11.63 2.60 2.45
C ILE A 106 -11.06 1.36 1.77
N VAL A 107 -9.75 1.34 1.57
CA VAL A 107 -9.01 0.19 1.07
C VAL A 107 -8.03 -0.27 2.13
N LEU A 108 -7.97 -1.58 2.36
CA LEU A 108 -7.06 -2.23 3.29
C LEU A 108 -6.02 -2.99 2.50
N LYS A 109 -4.74 -2.79 2.80
CA LYS A 109 -3.63 -3.45 2.11
C LYS A 109 -2.76 -4.22 3.09
N ARG A 110 -2.32 -5.43 2.73
CA ARG A 110 -1.26 -6.15 3.46
C ARG A 110 0.15 -5.89 2.94
N LEU A 111 0.26 -5.11 1.85
CA LEU A 111 1.54 -4.61 1.31
C LEU A 111 2.51 -5.73 0.91
N GLY A 112 1.97 -6.81 0.37
CA GLY A 112 2.72 -7.99 -0.03
C GLY A 112 1.84 -9.24 -0.11
N SER A 113 2.29 -10.19 -0.93
CA SER A 113 1.69 -11.51 -1.04
C SER A 113 1.89 -12.34 0.22
N ASN A 114 1.09 -13.40 0.39
CA ASN A 114 1.24 -14.29 1.54
C ASN A 114 2.61 -14.98 1.59
N GLN A 115 3.21 -15.25 0.43
CA GLN A 115 4.53 -15.86 0.33
C GLN A 115 5.62 -14.90 0.80
N GLU A 116 5.61 -13.66 0.31
CA GLU A 116 6.59 -12.64 0.71
C GLU A 116 6.53 -12.36 2.21
N LEU A 117 5.31 -12.25 2.76
CA LEU A 117 5.11 -12.04 4.20
C LEU A 117 5.60 -13.24 5.03
N ALA A 118 5.46 -14.47 4.53
CA ALA A 118 5.98 -15.67 5.19
C ALA A 118 7.51 -15.75 5.11
N ASP A 119 8.10 -15.34 3.99
CA ASP A 119 9.54 -15.31 3.80
C ASP A 119 10.19 -14.27 4.73
N ILE A 120 9.56 -13.12 4.93
CA ILE A 120 9.97 -12.15 5.96
C ILE A 120 9.90 -12.78 7.34
N ASP A 121 8.80 -13.43 7.70
CA ASP A 121 8.66 -14.06 9.01
C ASP A 121 9.78 -15.08 9.24
N GLN A 122 10.10 -15.87 8.23
CA GLN A 122 11.19 -16.83 8.31
C GLN A 122 12.55 -16.12 8.43
N LYS A 123 12.79 -15.04 7.70
CA LYS A 123 14.02 -14.24 7.79
C LYS A 123 14.16 -13.60 9.17
N ILE A 124 13.10 -13.00 9.72
CA ILE A 124 13.09 -12.40 11.07
C ILE A 124 13.30 -13.46 12.15
N CYS A 125 12.69 -14.64 12.01
CA CYS A 125 12.83 -15.72 12.99
C CYS A 125 14.20 -16.43 12.91
N LYS A 126 14.74 -16.67 11.71
CA LYS A 126 16.05 -17.35 11.53
C LYS A 126 17.23 -16.41 11.76
N ARG A 127 17.11 -15.14 11.37
CA ARG A 127 18.11 -14.13 11.63
C ARG A 127 17.74 -13.36 12.89
N ALA A 128 18.42 -13.68 13.99
CA ALA A 128 18.73 -12.69 15.00
C ALA A 128 19.49 -11.46 14.42
N MET A 129 19.84 -11.42 13.12
CA MET A 129 20.56 -10.31 12.46
C MET A 129 19.80 -8.99 12.42
N TYR A 130 18.46 -8.97 12.31
CA TYR A 130 17.73 -7.71 12.46
C TYR A 130 17.89 -7.17 13.89
N LYS A 131 17.95 -8.07 14.88
CA LYS A 131 18.32 -7.75 16.26
C LYS A 131 19.79 -7.31 16.44
N THR A 132 20.62 -7.23 15.39
CA THR A 132 21.97 -6.64 15.47
C THR A 132 22.11 -5.37 14.65
N GLU A 133 21.48 -5.28 13.46
CA GLU A 133 21.54 -4.09 12.61
C GLU A 133 20.46 -3.07 12.98
N PHE A 134 19.21 -3.50 13.14
CA PHE A 134 18.17 -2.65 13.74
C PHE A 134 18.43 -2.42 15.23
N ALA A 135 19.07 -3.34 15.96
CA ALA A 135 19.45 -3.05 17.35
C ALA A 135 20.58 -2.03 17.47
N ARG A 136 21.50 -1.98 16.49
CA ARG A 136 22.46 -0.85 16.37
C ARG A 136 21.72 0.47 16.15
N LEU A 137 20.68 0.48 15.32
CA LEU A 137 19.84 1.66 15.07
C LEU A 137 18.85 1.96 16.21
N ASN A 138 18.51 0.97 17.04
CA ASN A 138 17.74 1.13 18.29
C ASN A 138 18.62 1.58 19.48
N GLY A 139 19.95 1.67 19.30
CA GLY A 139 20.89 2.22 20.28
C GLY A 139 20.93 3.76 20.26
N ASP A 140 22.07 4.36 20.57
CA ASP A 140 22.30 5.83 20.66
C ASP A 140 22.16 6.60 19.33
N VAL A 141 21.65 5.97 18.27
CA VAL A 141 21.51 6.59 16.94
C VAL A 141 20.43 7.66 16.99
N ARG A 142 20.85 8.92 16.92
CA ARG A 142 19.97 10.10 17.02
C ARG A 142 19.17 10.36 15.74
N LEU A 143 19.71 9.97 14.58
CA LEU A 143 19.22 10.31 13.24
C LEU A 143 19.32 9.11 12.31
N LEU A 144 18.38 8.98 11.38
CA LEU A 144 18.48 8.06 10.26
C LEU A 144 19.39 8.71 9.21
N THR A 145 20.46 8.03 8.80
CA THR A 145 21.46 8.57 7.88
C THR A 145 21.44 7.82 6.53
N PRO A 146 21.80 8.49 5.41
CA PRO A 146 21.75 7.89 4.07
C PRO A 146 22.52 6.58 3.93
N ASP A 147 23.74 6.53 4.49
CA ASP A 147 24.67 5.39 4.45
C ASP A 147 24.09 4.10 5.03
N VAL A 148 23.12 4.21 5.94
CA VAL A 148 22.50 3.06 6.60
C VAL A 148 21.42 2.42 5.73
N VAL A 149 20.64 3.23 5.02
CA VAL A 149 19.38 2.81 4.39
C VAL A 149 19.43 2.77 2.87
N GLU A 150 20.53 3.23 2.28
CA GLU A 150 20.72 3.22 0.83
C GLU A 150 20.48 1.82 0.24
N GLY A 151 19.57 1.76 -0.73
CA GLY A 151 19.23 0.52 -1.44
C GLY A 151 18.30 -0.44 -0.68
N TRP A 152 17.75 -0.06 0.48
CA TRP A 152 16.78 -0.91 1.21
C TRP A 152 15.44 -1.04 0.47
N SER A 153 15.02 0.00 -0.23
CA SER A 153 13.84 0.04 -1.09
C SER A 153 13.97 1.15 -2.13
N ASP A 154 13.06 1.21 -3.10
CA ASP A 154 13.07 2.23 -4.16
C ASP A 154 13.01 3.66 -3.58
N LEU A 155 12.27 3.85 -2.48
CA LEU A 155 12.15 5.14 -1.77
C LEU A 155 13.51 5.67 -1.31
N VAL A 156 14.42 4.77 -0.93
CA VAL A 156 15.76 5.10 -0.44
C VAL A 156 16.85 4.55 -1.38
N HIS A 157 16.56 4.48 -2.67
CA HIS A 157 17.58 4.18 -3.68
C HIS A 157 18.60 5.32 -3.82
N CYS A 158 18.16 6.57 -3.64
CA CYS A 158 19.02 7.77 -3.64
C CYS A 158 18.73 8.63 -2.39
N PRO A 159 19.03 8.14 -1.17
CA PRO A 159 18.60 8.80 0.05
C PRO A 159 19.34 10.13 0.25
N SER A 160 18.60 11.16 0.67
CA SER A 160 19.17 12.40 1.21
C SER A 160 18.78 12.57 2.66
N GLN A 161 19.61 13.27 3.45
CA GLN A 161 19.23 13.56 4.84
C GLN A 161 17.88 14.30 4.92
N ARG A 162 17.60 15.17 3.96
CA ARG A 162 16.32 15.91 3.87
C ARG A 162 15.12 14.98 3.65
N LEU A 163 15.29 13.93 2.84
CA LEU A 163 14.26 12.90 2.63
C LEU A 163 14.03 12.12 3.92
N LEU A 164 15.11 11.65 4.57
CA LEU A 164 15.02 10.87 5.81
C LEU A 164 14.40 11.68 6.96
N ASP A 165 14.80 12.94 7.11
CA ASP A 165 14.21 13.85 8.09
C ASP A 165 12.71 14.07 7.84
N ARG A 166 12.31 14.15 6.56
CA ARG A 166 10.90 14.27 6.18
C ARG A 166 10.11 13.01 6.51
N ILE A 167 10.67 11.83 6.22
CA ILE A 167 10.06 10.52 6.55
C ILE A 167 9.82 10.42 8.06
N VAL A 168 10.85 10.67 8.88
CA VAL A 168 10.73 10.57 10.34
C VAL A 168 9.75 11.62 10.88
N ARG A 169 9.83 12.86 10.39
CA ARG A 169 8.93 13.96 10.79
C ARG A 169 7.45 13.65 10.51
N ARG A 170 7.17 13.00 9.39
CA ARG A 170 5.81 12.72 8.91
C ARG A 170 5.27 11.36 9.35
N TYR A 171 6.05 10.59 10.10
CA TYR A 171 5.64 9.26 10.54
C TYR A 171 4.42 9.34 11.47
N ALA A 172 3.30 8.79 11.01
CA ALA A 172 1.97 8.91 11.62
C ALA A 172 1.68 7.83 12.68
N GLU A 173 2.56 6.84 12.84
CA GLU A 173 2.41 5.75 13.80
C GLU A 173 3.01 6.06 15.18
N THR A 174 3.43 7.31 15.41
CA THR A 174 3.86 7.82 16.71
C THR A 174 2.93 8.91 17.23
N LYS A 175 2.91 9.10 18.55
CA LYS A 175 2.22 10.23 19.18
C LYS A 175 3.01 11.54 19.07
N ASP A 176 4.32 11.45 18.93
CA ASP A 176 5.24 12.59 18.89
C ASP A 176 5.55 12.99 17.43
N SER A 177 4.52 12.98 16.57
CA SER A 177 4.62 13.38 15.17
C SER A 177 5.16 14.81 15.04
N GLY A 178 6.07 15.05 14.09
CA GLY A 178 6.69 16.36 13.87
C GLY A 178 8.16 16.46 14.30
N SER A 179 8.69 15.51 15.06
CA SER A 179 10.14 15.40 15.30
C SER A 179 10.83 14.61 14.21
N PHE A 180 12.02 15.05 13.77
CA PHE A 180 12.88 14.30 12.84
C PHE A 180 13.91 13.41 13.57
N LEU A 181 13.92 13.43 14.90
CA LEU A 181 14.87 12.66 15.70
C LEU A 181 14.32 11.27 15.99
N LEU A 182 15.06 10.22 15.58
CA LEU A 182 14.69 8.84 15.85
C LEU A 182 14.57 8.55 17.35
N LYS A 183 15.37 9.22 18.20
CA LYS A 183 15.33 9.04 19.65
C LYS A 183 13.96 9.31 20.27
N ASN A 184 13.13 10.15 19.63
CA ASN A 184 11.79 10.49 20.11
C ASN A 184 10.78 9.38 19.82
N LEU A 185 11.06 8.51 18.85
CA LEU A 185 10.26 7.32 18.60
C LEU A 185 10.57 6.27 19.67
N LYS A 186 9.55 5.51 20.08
CA LYS A 186 9.75 4.32 20.91
C LYS A 186 10.46 3.22 20.12
N ASP A 187 11.13 2.30 20.79
CA ASP A 187 11.82 1.17 20.13
C ASP A 187 10.89 0.36 19.22
N THR A 188 9.61 0.23 19.59
CA THR A 188 8.58 -0.41 18.75
C THR A 188 8.24 0.41 17.51
N GLU A 189 8.16 1.72 17.63
CA GLU A 189 7.84 2.65 16.53
C GLU A 189 9.01 2.74 15.54
N ARG A 190 10.26 2.76 16.05
CA ARG A 190 11.47 2.68 15.23
C ARG A 190 11.53 1.38 14.42
N MET A 191 11.25 0.24 15.07
CA MET A 191 11.23 -1.05 14.40
C MET A 191 10.15 -1.10 13.31
N GLN A 192 8.96 -0.56 13.57
CA GLN A 192 7.88 -0.46 12.57
C GLN A 192 8.28 0.43 11.39
N LEU A 193 8.89 1.60 11.64
CA LEU A 193 9.36 2.51 10.61
C LEU A 193 10.38 1.83 9.70
N LEU A 194 11.44 1.27 10.29
CA LEU A 194 12.53 0.64 9.55
C LEU A 194 12.05 -0.63 8.81
N MET A 195 11.13 -1.39 9.39
CA MET A 195 10.52 -2.55 8.75
C MET A 195 9.69 -2.13 7.54
N THR A 196 8.86 -1.10 7.68
CA THR A 196 8.07 -0.54 6.57
C THR A 196 9.01 -0.04 5.46
N LEU A 197 10.07 0.69 5.82
CA LEU A 197 11.05 1.21 4.88
C LEU A 197 11.76 0.12 4.07
N ALA A 198 12.09 -1.00 4.69
CA ALA A 198 12.85 -2.08 4.08
C ALA A 198 12.01 -3.06 3.24
N PHE A 199 10.71 -3.14 3.48
CA PHE A 199 9.87 -4.15 2.83
C PHE A 199 8.87 -3.58 1.85
N ASN A 200 8.10 -2.59 2.28
CA ASN A 200 7.12 -1.96 1.42
C ASN A 200 6.97 -0.50 1.85
N PRO A 201 7.61 0.43 1.14
CA PRO A 201 7.66 1.83 1.52
C PRO A 201 6.36 2.60 1.20
N GLU A 202 5.34 1.97 0.60
CA GLU A 202 4.09 2.65 0.22
C GLU A 202 3.55 3.52 1.37
N PRO A 203 3.35 3.03 2.61
CA PRO A 203 2.82 3.86 3.69
C PRO A 203 3.70 5.07 3.99
N LEU A 204 5.02 4.95 3.85
CA LEU A 204 5.96 6.04 4.09
C LEU A 204 5.93 7.05 2.95
N VAL A 205 5.72 6.64 1.71
CA VAL A 205 5.47 7.55 0.58
C VAL A 205 4.21 8.35 0.84
N LEU A 206 3.09 7.68 1.16
CA LEU A 206 1.80 8.34 1.41
C LEU A 206 1.83 9.30 2.61
N GLN A 207 2.61 8.99 3.64
CA GLN A 207 2.80 9.86 4.82
C GLN A 207 3.74 11.02 4.52
N SER A 208 4.84 10.76 3.81
CA SER A 208 5.85 11.76 3.50
C SER A 208 5.40 12.73 2.41
N PHE A 209 4.54 12.31 1.49
CA PHE A 209 4.04 13.13 0.38
C PHE A 209 2.51 13.12 0.40
N PRO A 210 1.89 13.75 1.41
CA PRO A 210 0.47 13.55 1.66
C PRO A 210 -0.41 14.41 0.75
N SER A 211 -1.60 13.91 0.46
CA SER A 211 -2.59 14.60 -0.40
C SER A 211 -3.04 15.98 0.08
N ASP A 212 -2.98 16.26 1.38
CA ASP A 212 -3.31 17.57 1.96
C ASP A 212 -2.25 18.64 1.66
N GLU A 213 -1.04 18.24 1.26
CA GLU A 213 -0.01 19.10 0.68
C GLU A 213 -0.06 19.16 -0.86
N GLY A 214 -1.14 18.63 -1.45
CA GLY A 214 -1.38 18.66 -2.88
C GLY A 214 -0.79 17.50 -3.68
N TRP A 215 -0.10 16.56 -3.05
CA TRP A 215 0.47 15.40 -3.76
C TRP A 215 -0.63 14.47 -4.30
N PRO A 216 -0.45 13.87 -5.50
CA PRO A 216 -1.49 13.10 -6.18
C PRO A 216 -1.59 11.65 -5.68
N PHE A 217 -1.46 11.42 -4.39
CA PHE A 217 -1.50 10.08 -3.78
C PHE A 217 -2.78 9.85 -2.96
N ALA A 218 -3.17 8.58 -2.82
CA ALA A 218 -4.23 8.19 -1.91
C ALA A 218 -3.89 8.59 -0.46
N LYS A 219 -4.90 8.99 0.31
CA LYS A 219 -4.69 9.42 1.69
C LYS A 219 -4.42 8.22 2.60
N TYR A 220 -3.25 8.20 3.24
CA TYR A 220 -2.98 7.30 4.36
C TYR A 220 -3.91 7.62 5.53
N LEU A 221 -4.57 6.59 6.06
CA LEU A 221 -5.49 6.76 7.17
C LEU A 221 -4.87 6.26 8.49
N GLY A 222 -4.19 5.12 8.46
CA GLY A 222 -3.51 4.51 9.59
C GLY A 222 -3.25 3.02 9.38
N ALA A 223 -2.72 2.35 10.40
CA ALA A 223 -2.42 0.92 10.32
C ALA A 223 -2.84 0.16 11.58
N CYS A 224 -3.03 -1.15 11.42
CA CYS A 224 -3.07 -2.09 12.54
C CYS A 224 -2.39 -3.40 12.18
N GLY A 225 -1.30 -3.72 12.89
CA GLY A 225 -0.51 -4.91 12.58
C GLY A 225 0.10 -4.81 11.18
N ARG A 226 -0.08 -5.83 10.35
CA ARG A 226 0.37 -5.83 8.95
C ARG A 226 -0.75 -5.46 7.98
N MET A 227 -1.65 -4.59 8.40
CA MET A 227 -2.72 -4.08 7.58
C MET A 227 -2.72 -2.56 7.61
N VAL A 228 -2.62 -1.95 6.43
CA VAL A 228 -2.66 -0.51 6.23
C VAL A 228 -4.01 -0.12 5.68
N ALA A 229 -4.59 0.96 6.21
CA ALA A 229 -5.82 1.56 5.74
C ALA A 229 -5.51 2.83 4.95
N VAL A 230 -6.02 2.91 3.73
CA VAL A 230 -5.95 4.08 2.86
C VAL A 230 -7.35 4.47 2.40
N ASN A 231 -7.53 5.74 2.04
CA ASN A 231 -8.82 6.21 1.55
C ASN A 231 -9.17 5.58 0.19
N TYR A 232 -10.42 5.20 -0.01
CA TYR A 232 -10.91 4.79 -1.32
C TYR A 232 -11.06 6.02 -2.22
N VAL A 233 -10.45 5.99 -3.40
CA VAL A 233 -10.55 7.07 -4.39
C VAL A 233 -11.74 6.85 -5.31
N GLY A 234 -11.78 5.73 -6.02
CA GLY A 234 -12.75 5.48 -7.08
C GLY A 234 -12.39 4.24 -7.88
N GLU A 235 -12.92 4.15 -9.10
CA GLU A 235 -12.60 3.05 -10.02
C GLU A 235 -11.22 3.25 -10.66
N GLU A 236 -10.52 2.14 -10.89
CA GLU A 236 -9.23 2.10 -11.58
C GLU A 236 -9.36 2.55 -13.05
N LEU A 237 -8.25 2.96 -13.68
CA LEU A 237 -8.28 3.45 -15.06
C LEU A 237 -8.78 2.40 -16.06
N TRP A 238 -8.62 1.11 -15.76
CA TRP A 238 -9.12 0.02 -16.60
C TRP A 238 -10.62 0.15 -16.90
N SER A 239 -11.44 0.58 -15.92
CA SER A 239 -12.88 0.78 -16.10
C SER A 239 -13.22 1.82 -17.18
N PHE A 240 -12.29 2.71 -17.51
CA PHE A 240 -12.48 3.80 -18.47
C PHE A 240 -11.94 3.47 -19.86
N TYR A 241 -11.47 2.24 -20.10
CA TYR A 241 -10.88 1.85 -21.39
C TYR A 241 -11.82 2.12 -22.59
N ASN A 242 -13.12 1.87 -22.41
CA ASN A 242 -14.17 2.08 -23.41
C ASN A 242 -14.97 3.39 -23.20
N ALA A 243 -14.49 4.29 -22.34
CA ALA A 243 -15.16 5.57 -22.11
C ALA A 243 -15.12 6.46 -23.38
N PRO A 244 -16.01 7.47 -23.50
CA PRO A 244 -16.00 8.42 -24.59
C PRO A 244 -14.61 9.06 -24.80
N TRP A 245 -14.29 9.40 -26.05
CA TRP A 245 -12.98 9.97 -26.42
C TRP A 245 -12.57 11.14 -25.52
N GLU A 246 -13.48 12.09 -25.29
CA GLU A 246 -13.24 13.27 -24.45
C GLU A 246 -12.80 12.88 -23.03
N LYS A 247 -13.43 11.86 -22.43
CA LYS A 247 -13.05 11.38 -21.10
C LYS A 247 -11.67 10.72 -21.11
N ARG A 248 -11.35 9.94 -22.14
CA ARG A 248 -10.04 9.29 -22.25
C ARG A 248 -8.91 10.30 -22.44
N VAL A 249 -9.13 11.36 -23.23
CA VAL A 249 -8.16 12.45 -23.41
C VAL A 249 -7.97 13.25 -22.13
N ASP A 250 -9.06 13.56 -21.42
CA ASP A 250 -9.01 14.20 -20.09
C ASP A 250 -8.14 13.39 -19.11
N LEU A 251 -8.41 12.08 -18.96
CA LEU A 251 -7.64 11.21 -18.08
C LEU A 251 -6.16 11.11 -18.50
N ALA A 252 -5.89 11.01 -19.81
CA ALA A 252 -4.51 10.97 -20.33
C ALA A 252 -3.76 12.28 -20.04
N LYS A 253 -4.42 13.44 -20.17
CA LYS A 253 -3.84 14.73 -19.80
C LYS A 253 -3.52 14.77 -18.30
N GLN A 254 -4.44 14.35 -17.45
CA GLN A 254 -4.22 14.33 -15.99
C GLN A 254 -3.02 13.44 -15.60
N LEU A 255 -2.80 12.31 -16.29
CA LEU A 255 -1.60 11.48 -16.08
C LEU A 255 -0.30 12.23 -16.41
N MET A 256 -0.28 13.01 -17.49
CA MET A 256 0.86 13.85 -17.83
C MET A 256 1.06 14.97 -16.82
N ASP A 257 -0.03 15.60 -16.35
CA ASP A 257 0.02 16.62 -15.30
C ASP A 257 0.57 16.04 -13.98
N ILE A 258 0.21 14.79 -13.62
CA ILE A 258 0.78 14.08 -12.46
C ILE A 258 2.28 13.87 -12.64
N ALA A 259 2.73 13.40 -13.80
CA ALA A 259 4.16 13.18 -14.06
C ALA A 259 4.96 14.49 -13.94
N GLU A 260 4.40 15.60 -14.47
CA GLU A 260 4.98 16.93 -14.33
C GLU A 260 5.02 17.37 -12.87
N GLN A 261 3.93 17.23 -12.13
CA GLN A 261 3.85 17.58 -10.71
C GLN A 261 4.83 16.79 -9.84
N LEU A 262 4.96 15.49 -10.07
CA LEU A 262 5.88 14.62 -9.32
C LEU A 262 7.35 14.99 -9.59
N THR A 263 7.66 15.49 -10.79
CA THR A 263 9.03 15.88 -11.20
C THR A 263 9.36 17.33 -10.81
N ASN A 264 8.39 18.23 -10.95
CA ASN A 264 8.51 19.68 -10.82
C ASN A 264 7.47 20.19 -9.81
N ASN A 265 7.94 20.39 -8.58
CA ASN A 265 7.15 20.88 -7.46
C ASN A 265 7.99 21.80 -6.57
N ASP A 266 7.29 22.49 -5.66
CA ASP A 266 7.88 23.47 -4.74
C ASP A 266 8.76 22.84 -3.65
N PHE A 267 8.72 21.51 -3.50
CA PHE A 267 9.52 20.80 -2.51
C PHE A 267 10.90 20.39 -3.02
N ASP A 268 11.26 20.65 -4.29
CA ASP A 268 12.55 20.24 -4.89
C ASP A 268 12.83 18.72 -4.72
N PHE A 269 11.79 17.90 -4.61
CA PHE A 269 11.90 16.44 -4.73
C PHE A 269 11.36 16.00 -6.09
N ALA A 270 12.04 15.12 -6.79
CA ALA A 270 11.49 14.44 -7.96
C ALA A 270 11.10 13.02 -7.56
N LEU A 271 9.85 12.64 -7.81
CA LEU A 271 9.30 11.32 -7.52
C LEU A 271 9.06 10.60 -8.85
N TYR A 272 9.67 9.42 -9.02
CA TYR A 272 9.52 8.60 -10.21
C TYR A 272 8.82 7.30 -9.86
N LEU A 273 7.64 7.09 -10.45
CA LEU A 273 6.91 5.83 -10.36
C LEU A 273 7.61 4.81 -11.28
N LEU A 274 8.02 3.66 -10.74
CA LEU A 274 8.66 2.61 -11.54
C LEU A 274 7.65 1.59 -12.09
N ASP A 275 6.51 1.42 -11.42
CA ASP A 275 5.41 0.59 -11.88
C ASP A 275 4.24 1.48 -12.31
N VAL A 276 4.17 1.77 -13.61
CA VAL A 276 3.09 2.57 -14.21
C VAL A 276 2.16 1.63 -14.97
N SER A 277 1.04 1.29 -14.34
CA SER A 277 -0.02 0.46 -14.91
C SER A 277 -1.39 1.07 -14.62
N PHE A 278 -2.42 0.66 -15.37
CA PHE A 278 -3.77 1.22 -15.23
C PHE A 278 -4.44 0.89 -13.87
N ASP A 279 -3.97 -0.14 -13.17
CA ASP A 279 -4.47 -0.54 -11.85
C ASP A 279 -3.88 0.32 -10.72
N ASN A 280 -2.78 1.03 -10.99
CA ASN A 280 -2.08 1.85 -9.99
C ASN A 280 -2.69 3.28 -9.86
N PHE A 281 -3.70 3.60 -10.67
CA PHE A 281 -4.40 4.88 -10.66
C PHE A 281 -5.92 4.68 -10.58
N ALA A 282 -6.58 5.56 -9.84
CA ALA A 282 -8.04 5.57 -9.73
C ALA A 282 -8.62 6.96 -10.00
N VAL A 283 -9.87 7.00 -10.44
CA VAL A 283 -10.58 8.23 -10.81
C VAL A 283 -11.65 8.54 -9.76
N GLY A 284 -11.53 9.71 -9.14
CA GLY A 284 -12.51 10.22 -8.19
C GLY A 284 -13.90 10.36 -8.82
N PRO A 285 -14.97 9.76 -8.26
CA PRO A 285 -16.29 9.73 -8.91
C PRO A 285 -17.00 11.08 -8.90
N ARG A 286 -16.57 12.02 -8.06
CA ARG A 286 -17.20 13.35 -7.91
C ARG A 286 -16.49 14.44 -8.69
N ASP A 287 -15.16 14.45 -8.63
CA ASP A 287 -14.31 15.48 -9.23
C ASP A 287 -13.61 15.02 -10.51
N GLY A 288 -13.70 13.73 -10.85
CA GLY A 288 -13.08 13.16 -12.04
C GLY A 288 -11.56 13.16 -12.00
N LYS A 289 -10.96 13.38 -10.82
CA LYS A 289 -9.51 13.51 -10.65
C LYS A 289 -8.82 12.15 -10.62
N VAL A 290 -7.72 12.03 -11.36
CA VAL A 290 -6.83 10.86 -11.31
C VAL A 290 -5.93 10.97 -10.08
N ILE A 291 -5.82 9.90 -9.31
CA ILE A 291 -4.99 9.78 -8.11
C ILE A 291 -4.20 8.47 -8.18
N VAL A 292 -2.93 8.52 -7.77
CA VAL A 292 -2.06 7.34 -7.61
C VAL A 292 -2.50 6.58 -6.36
N VAL A 293 -2.93 5.33 -6.53
CA VAL A 293 -3.44 4.47 -5.45
C VAL A 293 -2.45 3.38 -5.03
N ASP A 294 -1.44 3.10 -5.84
CA ASP A 294 -0.32 2.19 -5.54
C ASP A 294 1.00 2.97 -5.61
N ALA A 295 1.75 2.97 -4.51
CA ALA A 295 3.01 3.70 -4.39
C ALA A 295 4.12 2.81 -3.79
N GLU A 296 4.07 1.50 -4.10
CA GLU A 296 5.07 0.52 -3.66
C GLU A 296 6.45 0.79 -4.28
N ASN A 297 6.49 1.18 -5.56
CA ASN A 297 7.74 1.39 -6.32
C ASN A 297 7.91 2.86 -6.75
N VAL A 298 8.40 3.68 -5.82
CA VAL A 298 8.66 5.12 -6.05
C VAL A 298 10.10 5.46 -5.71
N VAL A 299 10.86 5.93 -6.70
CA VAL A 299 12.20 6.51 -6.48
C VAL A 299 12.06 7.99 -6.17
N VAL A 300 12.76 8.45 -5.13
CA VAL A 300 12.76 9.86 -4.73
C VAL A 300 14.16 10.45 -4.86
N ALA A 301 14.28 11.49 -5.68
CA ALA A 301 15.52 12.23 -5.89
C ALA A 301 15.43 13.63 -5.26
N ASP A 302 16.41 13.99 -4.45
CA ASP A 302 16.53 15.33 -3.89
C ASP A 302 17.23 16.29 -4.86
N LYS A 303 16.44 17.07 -5.62
CA LYS A 303 16.96 18.02 -6.61
C LYS A 303 17.84 19.10 -5.96
N ARG A 304 17.59 19.44 -4.69
CA ARG A 304 18.40 20.42 -3.98
C ARG A 304 19.79 19.87 -3.68
N LEU A 305 19.88 18.62 -3.24
CA LEU A 305 21.16 17.95 -3.01
C LEU A 305 21.95 17.82 -4.32
N ILE A 306 21.29 17.44 -5.42
CA ILE A 306 21.93 17.33 -6.75
C ILE A 306 22.48 18.68 -7.22
N LYS A 307 21.68 19.75 -7.17
CA LYS A 307 22.13 21.10 -7.53
C LYS A 307 23.33 21.56 -6.67
N GLN A 308 23.37 21.16 -5.40
CA GLN A 308 24.48 21.48 -4.50
C GLN A 308 25.74 20.68 -4.84
N SER A 309 25.63 19.38 -5.12
CA SER A 309 26.79 18.55 -5.47
C SER A 309 27.41 18.99 -6.80
N GLU A 310 26.59 19.31 -7.81
CA GLU A 310 27.04 19.87 -9.09
C GLU A 310 27.81 21.19 -8.89
N ARG A 311 27.28 22.11 -8.08
CA ARG A 311 27.96 23.37 -7.76
C ARG A 311 29.28 23.13 -7.03
N SER A 312 29.31 22.22 -6.06
CA SER A 312 30.54 21.87 -5.34
C SER A 312 31.60 21.26 -6.26
N PHE A 313 31.19 20.39 -7.18
CA PHE A 313 32.07 19.80 -8.19
C PHE A 313 32.62 20.85 -9.16
N LEU A 314 31.78 21.78 -9.63
CA LEU A 314 32.21 22.90 -10.47
C LEU A 314 33.17 23.86 -9.75
N LEU A 315 32.95 24.12 -8.45
CA LEU A 315 33.86 24.91 -7.63
C LEU A 315 35.21 24.21 -7.43
N TYR A 316 35.20 22.90 -7.18
CA TYR A 316 36.42 22.08 -7.10
C TYR A 316 37.22 22.11 -8.40
N LEU A 317 36.56 21.92 -9.55
CA LEU A 317 37.22 22.00 -10.87
C LEU A 317 37.80 23.39 -11.14
N ARG A 318 37.17 24.46 -10.65
CA ARG A 318 37.74 25.81 -10.71
C ARG A 318 38.97 25.93 -9.82
N SER A 319 38.94 25.46 -8.57
CA SER A 319 40.12 25.52 -7.69
C SER A 319 41.32 24.72 -8.21
N VAL A 320 41.08 23.58 -8.89
CA VAL A 320 42.14 22.75 -9.47
C VAL A 320 42.72 23.36 -10.76
N ARG A 321 41.97 24.21 -11.48
CA ARG A 321 42.49 24.94 -12.66
C ARG A 321 43.30 26.19 -12.31
N PHE A 322 43.28 26.64 -11.05
CA PHE A 322 44.03 27.81 -10.56
C PHE A 322 45.17 27.43 -9.60
N ALA A 323 45.53 26.15 -9.54
CA ALA A 323 46.75 25.63 -8.89
C ALA A 323 47.68 25.06 -9.96
#